data_AF-A0A6G1YPX5-F1
#
_entry.id   AF-A0A6G1YPX5-F1
#
_cell.length_a   1.000
_cell.length_b   1.000
_cell.length_c   1.000
_cell.angle_alpha   90.00
_cell.angle_beta   90.00
_cell.angle_gamma   90.00
#
_symmetry.space_group_name_H-M   'P 1'
#
loop_
_entity.id
_entity.type
_entity.pdbx_description
1 polymer ?
#
loop_
_entity_poly.entity_id
_entity_poly.type
_entity_poly.pdbx_seq_one_letter_code
_entity_poly.pdbx_strand_id
1 'polypeptide(L)'
;ADKINADFGGSYDGFKAQFTEAAKTVEGIGWGILAYDPLSDQLLTFGAEKHNLLLGPGTVPLLVCDVWEHAYYLQYKNDKASYVNAWWNVVNWDDVAKRFDKSKK
;
A
#
# COMPACT_ATOMS: atom_id res chain seq x y z
N ALA A 1 -10.46 -6.78 -8.54
CA ALA A 1 -10.45 -7.77 -7.44
C ALA A 1 -9.60 -8.98 -7.82
N ASP A 2 -9.76 -9.51 -9.03
CA ASP A 2 -9.17 -10.79 -9.46
C ASP A 2 -7.65 -10.88 -9.32
N LYS A 3 -6.90 -9.84 -9.73
CA LYS A 3 -5.43 -9.85 -9.59
C LYS A 3 -4.98 -9.86 -8.12
N ILE A 4 -5.67 -9.10 -7.26
CA ILE A 4 -5.40 -9.10 -5.81
C ILE A 4 -5.64 -10.49 -5.24
N ASN A 5 -6.76 -11.12 -5.58
CA ASN A 5 -7.04 -12.48 -5.12
C ASN A 5 -5.99 -13.47 -5.65
N ALA A 6 -5.54 -13.34 -6.90
CA ALA A 6 -4.53 -14.23 -7.47
C ALA A 6 -3.17 -14.11 -6.74
N ASP A 7 -2.69 -12.89 -6.50
CA ASP A 7 -1.33 -12.66 -5.99
C ASP A 7 -1.21 -12.77 -4.46
N PHE A 8 -2.31 -12.55 -3.73
CA PHE A 8 -2.31 -12.54 -2.26
C PHE A 8 -3.04 -13.75 -1.64
N GLY A 9 -2.99 -14.91 -2.30
CA GLY A 9 -3.43 -16.19 -1.71
C GLY A 9 -4.94 -16.41 -1.68
N GLY A 10 -5.67 -15.82 -2.62
CA GLY A 10 -7.08 -16.12 -2.89
C GLY A 10 -8.10 -15.16 -2.28
N SER A 11 -7.67 -14.14 -1.52
CA SER A 11 -8.59 -13.22 -0.87
C SER A 11 -8.09 -11.78 -0.75
N TYR A 12 -9.03 -10.85 -0.80
CA TYR A 12 -8.81 -9.44 -0.49
C TYR A 12 -8.36 -9.24 0.97
N ASP A 13 -8.88 -10.03 1.91
CA ASP A 13 -8.51 -9.91 3.32
C ASP A 13 -7.04 -10.28 3.57
N GLY A 14 -6.52 -11.29 2.84
CA GLY A 14 -5.10 -11.64 2.87
C GLY A 14 -4.21 -10.49 2.38
N PHE A 15 -4.58 -9.86 1.26
CA PHE A 15 -3.93 -8.65 0.78
C PHE A 15 -4.00 -7.50 1.81
N LYS A 16 -5.20 -7.24 2.34
CA LYS A 16 -5.44 -6.16 3.30
C LYS A 16 -4.55 -6.34 4.53
N ALA A 17 -4.41 -7.57 5.03
CA ALA A 17 -3.54 -7.90 6.14
C ALA A 17 -2.06 -7.63 5.82
N GLN A 18 -1.56 -8.10 4.66
CA GLN A 18 -0.17 -7.90 4.25
C GLN A 18 0.18 -6.41 4.04
N PHE A 19 -0.68 -5.66 3.35
CA PHE A 19 -0.47 -4.21 3.17
C PHE A 19 -0.51 -3.48 4.52
N THR A 20 -1.48 -3.83 5.37
CA THR A 20 -1.60 -3.22 6.71
C THR A 20 -0.35 -3.44 7.54
N GLU A 21 0.20 -4.65 7.50
CA GLU A 21 1.44 -4.97 8.21
C GLU A 21 2.61 -4.19 7.62
N ALA A 22 2.78 -4.17 6.29
CA ALA A 22 3.83 -3.41 5.63
C ALA A 22 3.79 -1.92 5.96
N ALA A 23 2.60 -1.31 6.07
CA ALA A 23 2.44 0.09 6.47
C ALA A 23 2.76 0.33 7.96
N LYS A 24 2.39 -0.61 8.84
CA LYS A 24 2.63 -0.51 10.29
C LYS A 24 4.10 -0.70 10.64
N THR A 25 4.81 -1.55 9.93
CA THR A 25 6.21 -1.90 10.21
C THR A 25 7.23 -0.94 9.61
N VAL A 26 6.81 0.05 8.81
CA VAL A 26 7.71 1.13 8.36
C VAL A 26 8.36 1.79 9.58
N GLU A 27 9.69 1.74 9.63
CA GLU A 27 10.47 2.34 10.70
C GLU A 27 10.57 3.86 10.51
N GLY A 28 10.27 4.61 11.57
CA GLY A 28 10.23 6.07 11.52
C GLY A 28 9.08 6.59 10.64
N ILE A 29 9.41 7.16 9.50
CA ILE A 29 8.49 7.89 8.60
C ILE A 29 8.56 7.29 7.20
N GLY A 30 7.45 7.25 6.49
CA GLY A 30 7.43 6.67 5.16
C GLY A 30 6.04 6.32 4.66
N TRP A 31 5.96 5.25 3.87
CA TRP A 31 4.78 4.91 3.08
C TRP A 31 4.52 3.41 3.07
N GLY A 32 3.26 3.00 3.19
CA GLY A 32 2.82 1.65 2.79
C GLY A 32 2.39 1.66 1.33
N ILE A 33 2.91 0.75 0.51
CA ILE A 33 2.73 0.78 -0.94
C ILE A 33 2.19 -0.57 -1.44
N LEU A 34 1.19 -0.50 -2.33
CA LEU A 34 0.83 -1.55 -3.28
C LEU A 34 1.31 -1.09 -4.64
N ALA A 35 2.16 -1.88 -5.28
CA ALA A 35 2.69 -1.59 -6.61
C ALA A 35 2.48 -2.78 -7.54
N TYR A 36 2.45 -2.50 -8.84
CA TYR A 36 2.51 -3.49 -9.90
C TYR A 36 3.93 -3.60 -10.42
N ASP A 37 4.47 -4.82 -10.48
CA ASP A 37 5.72 -5.12 -11.15
C ASP A 37 5.42 -5.62 -12.58
N PRO A 38 5.74 -4.82 -13.62
CA PRO A 38 5.51 -5.22 -15.00
C PRO A 38 6.45 -6.34 -15.47
N LEU A 39 7.58 -6.59 -14.80
CA LEU A 39 8.52 -7.64 -15.19
C LEU A 39 7.99 -9.03 -14.82
N SER A 40 7.44 -9.17 -13.61
CA SER A 40 6.88 -10.42 -13.11
C SER A 40 5.37 -10.57 -13.37
N ASP A 41 4.69 -9.51 -13.82
CA ASP A 41 3.22 -9.40 -13.83
C ASP A 41 2.62 -9.75 -12.47
N GLN A 42 3.17 -9.17 -11.39
CA GLN A 42 2.70 -9.40 -10.01
C GLN A 42 2.42 -8.10 -9.27
N LEU A 43 1.47 -8.16 -8.35
CA LEU A 43 1.25 -7.13 -7.34
C LEU A 43 2.15 -7.38 -6.14
N LEU A 44 2.79 -6.31 -5.66
CA LEU A 44 3.71 -6.33 -4.54
C LEU A 44 3.24 -5.35 -3.46
N THR A 45 3.38 -5.74 -2.19
CA THR A 45 3.18 -4.85 -1.04
C THR A 45 4.47 -4.68 -0.26
N PHE A 46 4.87 -3.44 -0.01
CA PHE A 46 6.09 -3.13 0.75
C PHE A 46 5.98 -1.77 1.44
N GLY A 47 6.82 -1.57 2.46
CA GLY A 47 7.04 -0.29 3.10
C GLY A 47 8.21 0.45 2.43
N ALA A 48 8.08 1.75 2.26
CA ALA A 48 9.17 2.63 1.84
C ALA A 48 9.47 3.64 2.95
N GLU A 49 10.76 3.86 3.24
CA GLU A 49 11.19 4.80 4.27
C GLU A 49 11.49 6.18 3.66
N LYS A 50 11.20 7.22 4.44
CA LYS A 50 11.30 8.63 4.04
C LYS A 50 10.50 8.88 2.76
N HIS A 51 11.19 9.20 1.66
CA HIS A 51 10.57 9.38 0.34
C HIS A 51 11.10 8.42 -0.72
N ASN A 52 12.20 7.73 -0.46
CA ASN A 52 12.99 7.12 -1.52
C ASN A 52 13.73 5.83 -1.13
N LEU A 53 13.75 5.48 0.15
CA LEU A 53 14.43 4.27 0.61
C LEU A 53 13.48 3.08 0.53
N LEU A 54 14.01 1.92 0.17
CA LEU A 54 13.25 0.66 0.01
C LEU A 54 12.11 0.74 -1.02
N LEU A 55 12.19 1.68 -1.97
CA LEU A 55 11.30 1.67 -3.13
C LEU A 55 11.60 0.44 -4.00
N GLY A 56 10.55 -0.21 -4.51
CA GLY A 56 10.65 -1.25 -5.54
C GLY A 56 11.01 -0.65 -6.91
N PRO A 57 12.26 -0.79 -7.39
CA PRO A 57 12.66 -0.19 -8.66
C PRO A 57 11.90 -0.80 -9.84
N GLY A 58 11.47 0.02 -10.79
CA GLY A 58 10.72 -0.44 -11.97
C GLY A 58 9.26 -0.84 -11.69
N THR A 59 8.81 -0.78 -10.43
CA THR A 59 7.41 -1.00 -10.08
C THR A 59 6.56 0.26 -10.29
N VAL A 60 5.27 0.08 -10.54
CA VAL A 60 4.29 1.15 -10.71
C VAL A 60 3.40 1.23 -9.45
N PRO A 61 3.52 2.28 -8.63
CA PRO A 61 2.68 2.43 -7.44
C PRO A 61 1.20 2.60 -7.81
N LEU A 62 0.35 1.76 -7.24
CA LEU A 62 -1.10 1.76 -7.46
C LEU A 62 -1.86 2.39 -6.30
N LEU A 63 -1.47 2.07 -5.07
CA LEU A 63 -2.06 2.59 -3.84
C LEU A 63 -0.94 2.87 -2.84
N VAL A 64 -1.01 4.03 -2.19
CA VAL A 64 0.00 4.48 -1.24
C VAL A 64 -0.69 5.03 0.00
N CYS A 65 -0.22 4.65 1.18
CA CYS A 65 -0.65 5.16 2.48
C CYS A 65 0.49 5.94 3.12
N ASP A 66 0.26 7.23 3.41
CA ASP A 66 1.20 8.07 4.16
C ASP A 66 1.21 7.64 5.62
N VAL A 67 2.35 7.17 6.12
CA VAL A 67 2.56 6.81 7.53
C VAL A 67 3.60 7.71 8.21
N TRP A 68 3.84 8.89 7.66
CA TRP A 68 4.49 9.98 8.40
C TRP A 68 3.59 10.44 9.54
N GLU A 69 4.17 10.78 10.68
CA GLU A 69 3.41 11.23 11.84
C GLU A 69 2.49 12.41 11.50
N HIS A 70 2.93 13.34 10.64
CA HIS A 70 2.09 14.48 10.21
C HIS A 70 0.77 14.08 9.57
N ALA A 71 0.65 12.87 9.03
CA ALA A 71 -0.55 12.41 8.32
C ALA A 71 -1.68 12.05 9.28
N TYR A 72 -1.34 11.67 10.52
CA TYR A 72 -2.31 11.11 11.46
C TYR A 72 -2.23 11.65 12.89
N TYR A 73 -1.14 12.34 13.27
CA TYR A 73 -0.86 12.66 14.68
C TYR A 73 -1.94 13.52 15.36
N LEU A 74 -2.61 14.41 14.63
CA LEU A 74 -3.65 15.24 15.23
C LEU A 74 -4.82 14.40 15.78
N GLN A 75 -5.22 13.36 15.05
CA GLN A 75 -6.37 12.51 15.38
C GLN A 75 -5.97 11.26 16.17
N TYR A 76 -4.86 10.62 15.80
CA TYR A 76 -4.45 9.30 16.32
C TYR A 76 -3.22 9.36 17.23
N LYS A 77 -2.55 10.53 17.35
CA LYS A 77 -1.32 10.69 18.14
C LYS A 77 -0.28 9.65 17.73
N ASN A 78 0.21 8.84 18.67
CA ASN A 78 1.17 7.77 18.46
C ASN A 78 0.55 6.45 17.97
N ASP A 79 -0.78 6.36 17.84
CA ASP A 79 -1.46 5.14 17.41
C ASP A 79 -1.54 5.03 15.88
N LYS A 80 -0.38 4.75 15.28
CA LYS A 80 -0.24 4.48 13.84
C LYS A 80 -1.12 3.31 13.39
N ALA A 81 -1.30 2.30 14.23
CA ALA A 81 -2.02 1.09 13.88
C ALA A 81 -3.52 1.36 13.67
N SER A 82 -4.14 2.15 14.56
CA SER A 82 -5.54 2.56 14.41
C SER A 82 -5.75 3.46 13.20
N TYR A 83 -4.83 4.36 12.91
CA TYR A 83 -4.87 5.18 11.69
C TYR A 83 -4.88 4.32 10.42
N VAL A 84 -3.94 3.38 10.26
CA VAL A 84 -3.87 2.50 9.08
C VAL A 84 -5.13 1.65 8.95
N ASN A 85 -5.67 1.15 10.08
CA ASN A 85 -6.92 0.39 10.08
C ASN A 85 -8.11 1.23 9.59
N ALA A 86 -8.20 2.50 10.01
CA ALA A 86 -9.26 3.42 9.61
C ALA A 86 -9.11 3.89 8.16
N TRP A 87 -7.88 4.07 7.68
CA TRP A 87 -7.56 4.50 6.32
C TRP A 87 -8.18 3.59 5.25
N TRP A 88 -8.34 2.29 5.52
CA TRP A 88 -9.01 1.36 4.61
C TRP A 88 -10.45 1.76 4.24
N ASN A 89 -11.13 2.52 5.09
CA ASN A 89 -12.50 2.96 4.84
C ASN A 89 -12.60 4.09 3.80
N VAL A 90 -11.47 4.72 3.45
CA VAL A 90 -11.41 5.85 2.50
C VAL A 90 -10.59 5.54 1.25
N VAL A 91 -10.20 4.27 1.05
CA VAL A 91 -9.45 3.86 -0.15
C VAL A 91 -10.33 3.97 -1.39
N ASN A 92 -9.83 4.68 -2.41
CA ASN A 92 -10.50 4.84 -3.70
C ASN A 92 -10.09 3.73 -4.68
N TRP A 93 -10.84 2.62 -4.66
CA TRP A 93 -10.56 1.46 -5.53
C TRP A 93 -10.71 1.74 -7.02
N ASP A 94 -11.56 2.69 -7.42
CA ASP A 94 -11.72 3.07 -8.83
C ASP A 94 -10.45 3.73 -9.37
N ASP A 95 -9.75 4.55 -8.57
CA ASP A 95 -8.47 5.14 -8.97
C ASP A 95 -7.37 4.08 -9.06
N VAL A 96 -7.32 3.16 -8.09
CA VAL A 96 -6.37 2.03 -8.09
C VAL A 96 -6.54 1.17 -9.34
N ALA A 97 -7.79 0.82 -9.70
CA ALA A 97 -8.09 0.05 -10.90
C ALA A 97 -7.66 0.80 -12.17
N LYS A 98 -7.96 2.10 -12.28
CA LYS A 98 -7.53 2.93 -13.43
C LYS A 98 -6.01 3.01 -13.57
N ARG A 99 -5.25 3.06 -12.46
CA ARG A 99 -3.79 3.05 -12.48
C ARG A 99 -3.25 1.70 -12.97
N PHE A 100 -3.83 0.61 -12.50
CA PHE A 100 -3.46 -0.75 -12.90
C PHE A 100 -3.72 -1.00 -14.39
N ASP A 101 -4.87 -0.57 -14.91
CA ASP A 101 -5.18 -0.70 -16.34
C ASP A 101 -4.22 0.11 -17.23
N LYS A 102 -3.72 1.23 -16.73
CA LYS A 102 -2.70 2.03 -17.43
C LYS A 102 -1.32 1.39 -17.37
N SER A 103 -0.96 0.71 -16.27
CA SER A 103 0.35 0.10 -16.11
C SER A 103 0.55 -1.18 -16.92
N LYS A 104 -0.54 -1.77 -17.43
CA LYS A 104 -0.52 -2.95 -18.32
C LYS A 104 -0.38 -2.63 -19.81
N LYS A 105 -0.42 -1.36 -20.19
CA LYS A 105 -0.30 -0.90 -21.58
C LYS A 105 1.14 -0.56 -21.91
#